data_AF-A0A7S2P1D2-F1
#
_entry.id   AF-A0A7S2P1D2-F1
#
_cell.length_a   1.000
_cell.length_b   1.000
_cell.length_c   1.000
_cell.angle_alpha   90.00
_cell.angle_beta   90.00
_cell.angle_gamma   90.00
#
_symmetry.space_group_name_H-M   'P 1'
#
loop_
_entity.id
_entity.type
_entity.pdbx_description
1 polymer ?
#
loop_
_entity_poly.entity_id
_entity_poly.type
_entity_poly.pdbx_seq_one_letter_code
_entity_poly.pdbx_strand_id
1 'polypeptide(L)'
;DYLESNGTSTKTVSPLNMLLKHAHCNRQVFVDARRMAIHALLRADARVATVTSGGSLPKLPLHLAIERGISWKDGVEAIAMAGPSKAMETRNRQTFMYPFMAAAVGRRSDLNSVYCLLKENPEVARGLALRR
;
A
#
# COMPACT_ATOMS: atom_id res chain seq x y z
N ASP A 1 -58.91 11.88 8.63
CA ASP A 1 -57.82 12.45 9.44
C ASP A 1 -56.57 11.59 9.37
N TYR A 2 -55.65 11.99 8.52
CA TYR A 2 -54.29 11.47 8.42
C TYR A 2 -53.43 12.17 9.49
N LEU A 3 -52.78 11.40 10.37
CA LEU A 3 -51.64 11.88 11.14
C LEU A 3 -50.45 10.98 10.82
N GLU A 4 -49.64 11.41 9.85
CA GLU A 4 -48.30 10.89 9.65
C GLU A 4 -47.42 11.33 10.82
N SER A 5 -47.05 10.38 11.67
CA SER A 5 -46.02 10.58 12.69
C SER A 5 -44.65 10.62 12.01
N ASN A 6 -44.17 11.82 11.69
CA ASN A 6 -42.77 12.08 11.34
C ASN A 6 -41.87 11.81 12.55
N GLY A 7 -41.46 10.55 12.71
CA GLY A 7 -40.40 10.13 13.62
C GLY A 7 -39.04 10.57 13.07
N THR A 8 -38.69 11.84 13.24
CA THR A 8 -37.31 12.31 13.07
C THR A 8 -36.45 11.69 14.16
N SER A 9 -35.95 10.48 13.89
CA SER A 9 -34.91 9.81 14.67
C SER A 9 -33.65 10.66 14.60
N THR A 10 -33.52 11.59 15.55
CA THR A 10 -32.29 12.30 15.84
C THR A 10 -31.29 11.25 16.32
N LYS A 11 -30.54 10.68 15.37
CA LYS A 11 -29.38 9.82 15.66
C LYS A 11 -28.45 10.61 16.57
N THR A 12 -28.56 10.38 17.88
CA THR A 12 -27.63 10.88 18.88
C THR A 12 -26.27 10.29 18.53
N VAL A 13 -25.46 11.05 17.81
CA VAL A 13 -24.12 10.62 17.42
C VAL A 13 -23.30 10.63 18.70
N SER A 14 -23.09 9.46 19.29
CA SER A 14 -22.25 9.30 20.49
C SER A 14 -20.93 10.09 20.32
N PRO A 15 -20.46 10.82 21.34
CA PRO A 15 -19.19 11.54 21.29
C PRO A 15 -18.01 10.64 20.87
N LEU A 16 -18.09 9.36 21.20
CA LEU A 16 -17.13 8.33 20.81
C LEU A 16 -17.17 8.08 19.29
N ASN A 17 -18.35 8.06 18.68
CA ASN A 17 -18.51 7.99 17.21
C ASN A 17 -18.00 9.26 16.51
N MET A 18 -18.13 10.44 17.12
CA MET A 18 -17.56 11.68 16.57
C MET A 18 -16.03 11.66 16.61
N LEU A 19 -15.42 11.27 17.73
CA LEU A 19 -13.97 11.14 17.86
C LEU A 19 -13.39 10.09 16.90
N LEU A 20 -14.06 8.95 16.75
CA LEU A 20 -13.65 7.92 15.80
C LEU A 20 -13.77 8.41 14.34
N LYS A 21 -14.83 9.12 13.97
CA LYS A 21 -14.97 9.73 12.64
C LYS A 21 -13.88 10.78 12.38
N HIS A 22 -13.57 11.61 13.37
CA HIS A 22 -12.54 12.64 13.23
C HIS A 22 -11.13 12.02 13.13
N ALA A 23 -10.84 10.99 13.92
CA ALA A 23 -9.60 10.22 13.82
C ALA A 23 -9.47 9.51 12.45
N HIS A 24 -10.57 8.96 11.92
CA HIS A 24 -10.62 8.35 10.60
C HIS A 24 -10.41 9.39 9.48
N CYS A 25 -11.03 10.57 9.60
CA CYS A 25 -10.86 11.68 8.66
C CYS A 25 -9.40 12.15 8.63
N ASN A 26 -8.79 12.39 9.79
CA ASN A 26 -7.39 12.80 9.89
C ASN A 26 -6.43 11.74 9.30
N ARG A 27 -6.73 10.46 9.52
CA ARG A 27 -5.99 9.35 8.90
C ARG A 27 -6.12 9.34 7.38
N GLN A 28 -7.32 9.55 6.84
CA GLN A 28 -7.57 9.54 5.40
C GLN A 28 -6.86 10.70 4.68
N VAL A 29 -6.92 11.91 5.24
CA VAL A 29 -6.21 13.09 4.70
C VAL A 29 -4.72 12.82 4.56
N PHE A 30 -4.12 12.14 5.56
CA PHE A 30 -2.71 11.78 5.51
C PHE A 30 -2.39 10.72 4.45
N VAL A 31 -3.28 9.73 4.26
CA VAL A 31 -3.13 8.70 3.21
C VAL A 31 -3.20 9.34 1.82
N ASP A 32 -4.15 10.25 1.61
CA ASP A 32 -4.35 10.93 0.33
C ASP A 32 -3.14 11.82 -0.02
N ALA A 33 -2.65 12.61 0.95
CA ALA A 33 -1.46 13.45 0.75
C ALA A 33 -0.21 12.62 0.38
N ARG A 34 0.00 11.48 1.07
CA ARG A 34 1.10 10.56 0.76
C ARG A 34 0.97 9.98 -0.65
N ARG A 35 -0.22 9.50 -1.01
CA ARG A 35 -0.51 8.96 -2.34
C ARG A 35 -0.23 10.01 -3.41
N MET A 36 -0.70 11.23 -3.23
CA MET A 36 -0.45 12.34 -4.15
C MET A 36 1.03 12.62 -4.33
N ALA A 37 1.80 12.66 -3.23
CA ALA A 37 3.24 12.87 -3.28
C ALA A 37 3.96 11.76 -4.08
N ILE A 38 3.59 10.49 -3.88
CA ILE A 38 4.14 9.36 -4.64
C ILE A 38 3.87 9.56 -6.14
N HIS A 39 2.62 9.83 -6.52
CA HIS A 39 2.27 10.04 -7.92
C HIS A 39 2.95 11.28 -8.52
N ALA A 40 3.08 12.37 -7.77
CA ALA A 40 3.75 13.58 -8.24
C ALA A 40 5.24 13.32 -8.52
N LEU A 41 5.93 12.62 -7.61
CA LEU A 41 7.34 12.26 -7.77
C LEU A 41 7.56 11.33 -8.97
N LEU A 42 6.73 10.30 -9.12
CA LEU A 42 6.84 9.34 -10.24
C LEU A 42 6.50 9.99 -11.59
N ARG A 43 5.61 10.98 -11.62
CA ARG A 43 5.33 11.79 -12.81
C ARG A 43 6.50 12.70 -13.18
N ALA A 44 7.21 13.24 -12.19
CA ALA A 44 8.36 14.10 -12.42
C ALA A 44 9.57 13.30 -12.94
N ASP A 45 9.86 12.15 -12.34
CA ASP A 45 10.91 11.23 -12.80
C ASP A 45 10.58 9.79 -12.40
N ALA A 46 10.23 8.94 -13.38
CA ALA A 46 9.91 7.53 -13.13
C ALA A 46 11.08 6.72 -12.56
N ARG A 47 12.33 7.16 -12.78
CA ARG A 47 13.54 6.48 -12.28
C ARG A 47 13.62 6.50 -10.76
N VAL A 48 12.89 7.41 -10.09
CA VAL A 48 12.84 7.42 -8.62
C VAL A 48 12.28 6.11 -8.05
N ALA A 49 11.52 5.33 -8.84
CA ALA A 49 11.06 3.99 -8.46
C ALA A 49 12.20 2.96 -8.34
N THR A 50 13.37 3.22 -8.92
CA THR A 50 14.55 2.33 -8.87
C THR A 50 15.67 2.86 -7.98
N VAL A 51 15.54 4.09 -7.47
CA VAL A 51 16.55 4.68 -6.59
C VAL A 51 16.41 4.07 -5.19
N THR A 52 17.46 3.36 -4.76
CA THR A 52 17.47 2.74 -3.43
C THR A 52 17.70 3.76 -2.33
N SER A 53 17.22 3.48 -1.12
CA SER A 53 17.57 4.26 0.07
C SER A 53 19.08 4.27 0.32
N GLY A 54 19.61 5.39 0.79
CA GLY A 54 20.97 5.45 1.35
C GLY A 54 21.07 4.63 2.64
N GLY A 55 22.20 3.96 2.85
CA GLY A 55 22.47 3.14 4.04
C GLY A 55 23.31 1.90 3.75
N SER A 56 23.60 1.11 4.80
CA SER A 56 24.38 -0.13 4.68
C SER A 56 23.65 -1.25 3.90
N LEU A 57 22.31 -1.22 3.90
CA LEU A 57 21.47 -2.16 3.14
C LEU A 57 20.48 -1.37 2.27
N PRO A 58 20.83 -1.10 1.00
CA PRO A 58 19.95 -0.34 0.11
C PRO A 58 18.65 -1.10 -0.16
N LYS A 59 17.52 -0.44 0.07
CA LYS A 59 16.17 -0.96 -0.21
C LYS A 59 15.55 -0.18 -1.36
N LEU A 60 14.83 -0.87 -2.26
CA LEU A 60 14.07 -0.18 -3.29
C LEU A 60 12.84 0.49 -2.68
N PRO A 61 12.30 1.55 -3.31
CA PRO A 61 11.08 2.22 -2.89
C PRO A 61 9.91 1.26 -2.69
N LEU A 62 9.81 0.21 -3.53
CA LEU A 62 8.78 -0.82 -3.41
C LEU A 62 8.89 -1.60 -2.09
N HIS A 63 10.11 -1.99 -1.68
CA HIS A 63 10.32 -2.67 -0.39
C HIS A 63 9.94 -1.76 0.78
N LEU A 64 10.32 -0.47 0.71
CA LEU A 64 9.99 0.50 1.75
C LEU A 64 8.49 0.75 1.87
N ALA A 65 7.77 0.81 0.74
CA ALA A 65 6.33 1.00 0.73
C ALA A 65 5.61 -0.16 1.45
N ILE A 66 6.02 -1.40 1.14
CA ILE A 66 5.48 -2.61 1.76
C ILE A 66 5.83 -2.69 3.25
N GLU A 67 7.08 -2.41 3.61
CA GLU A 67 7.55 -2.40 5.01
C GLU A 67 6.80 -1.36 5.87
N ARG A 68 6.46 -0.22 5.27
CA ARG A 68 5.65 0.83 5.92
C ARG A 68 4.14 0.53 5.91
N GLY A 69 3.73 -0.59 5.31
CA GLY A 69 2.34 -1.01 5.19
C GLY A 69 1.50 -0.02 4.39
N ILE A 70 2.05 0.50 3.29
CA ILE A 70 1.28 1.19 2.26
C ILE A 70 0.51 0.13 1.48
N SER A 71 -0.80 0.33 1.28
CA SER A 71 -1.62 -0.61 0.51
C SER A 71 -1.35 -0.49 -0.99
N TRP A 72 -1.83 -1.46 -1.76
CA TRP A 72 -1.81 -1.43 -3.24
C TRP A 72 -2.28 -0.07 -3.78
N LYS A 73 -3.48 0.35 -3.37
CA LYS A 73 -4.16 1.56 -3.86
C LYS A 73 -3.56 2.86 -3.34
N ASP A 74 -2.86 2.83 -2.20
CA ASP A 74 -2.30 4.02 -1.58
C ASP A 74 -0.91 4.40 -2.13
N GLY A 75 -0.32 3.56 -2.98
CA GLY A 75 0.90 3.90 -3.69
C GLY A 75 1.79 2.74 -4.10
N VAL A 76 1.58 1.52 -3.58
CA VAL A 76 2.39 0.35 -4.01
C VAL A 76 2.19 0.09 -5.50
N GLU A 77 0.96 0.18 -6.00
CA GLU A 77 0.65 0.08 -7.43
C GLU A 77 1.47 1.07 -8.27
N ALA A 78 1.44 2.35 -7.89
CA ALA A 78 2.13 3.40 -8.61
C ALA A 78 3.64 3.14 -8.68
N ILE A 79 4.25 2.74 -7.55
CA ILE A 79 5.69 2.45 -7.50
C ILE A 79 6.03 1.21 -8.32
N ALA A 80 5.20 0.17 -8.23
CA ALA A 80 5.45 -1.09 -8.90
C ALA A 80 5.29 -0.98 -10.44
N MET A 81 4.41 -0.10 -10.90
CA MET A 81 4.15 0.16 -12.31
C MET A 81 5.04 1.24 -12.94
N ALA A 82 5.62 2.14 -12.15
CA ALA A 82 6.41 3.24 -12.67
C ALA A 82 7.85 2.85 -13.05
N GLY A 83 8.38 1.78 -12.46
CA GLY A 83 9.74 1.30 -12.72
C GLY A 83 9.78 0.08 -13.65
N PRO A 84 10.96 -0.26 -14.21
CA PRO A 84 11.15 -1.55 -14.84
C PRO A 84 10.82 -2.69 -13.85
N SER A 85 10.27 -3.79 -14.39
CA SER A 85 9.83 -5.02 -13.69
C SER A 85 10.86 -5.58 -12.69
N LYS A 86 12.12 -5.19 -12.82
CA LYS A 86 13.23 -5.50 -11.92
C LYS A 86 12.91 -5.24 -10.42
N ALA A 87 12.09 -4.25 -10.07
CA ALA A 87 11.78 -3.99 -8.66
C ALA A 87 10.98 -5.14 -8.01
N MET A 88 10.09 -5.78 -8.77
CA MET A 88 9.32 -6.96 -8.33
C MET A 88 10.18 -8.22 -8.22
N GLU A 89 11.20 -8.33 -9.06
CA GLU A 89 12.13 -9.46 -9.14
C GLU A 89 13.33 -9.31 -8.19
N THR A 90 13.46 -8.17 -7.54
CA THR A 90 14.58 -7.91 -6.64
C THR A 90 14.21 -8.31 -5.22
N ARG A 91 14.95 -9.27 -4.66
CA ARG A 91 14.85 -9.61 -3.23
C ARG A 91 15.41 -8.48 -2.38
N ASN A 92 14.77 -8.20 -1.26
CA ASN A 92 15.33 -7.33 -0.23
C ASN A 92 16.61 -7.97 0.32
N ARG A 93 17.72 -7.24 0.36
CA ARG A 93 19.02 -7.76 0.83
C ARG A 93 19.04 -8.14 2.32
N GLN A 94 18.16 -7.54 3.13
CA GLN A 94 18.09 -7.78 4.56
C GLN A 94 17.28 -9.04 4.89
N THR A 95 16.13 -9.20 4.26
CA THR A 95 15.18 -10.28 4.57
C THR A 95 15.23 -11.42 3.57
N PHE A 96 15.91 -11.24 2.44
CA PHE A 96 15.93 -12.15 1.29
C PHE A 96 14.54 -12.47 0.71
N MET A 97 13.55 -11.63 0.99
CA MET A 97 12.18 -11.79 0.53
C MET A 97 11.93 -10.99 -0.75
N TYR A 98 11.11 -11.55 -1.63
CA TYR A 98 10.47 -10.80 -2.71
C TYR A 98 9.39 -9.86 -2.16
N PRO A 99 9.01 -8.81 -2.90
CA PRO A 99 7.95 -7.88 -2.50
C PRO A 99 6.65 -8.57 -2.05
N PHE A 100 6.14 -9.55 -2.80
CA PHE A 100 4.89 -10.24 -2.43
C PHE A 100 5.03 -11.04 -1.12
N MET A 101 6.20 -11.62 -0.85
CA MET A 101 6.47 -12.33 0.41
C MET A 101 6.53 -11.35 1.58
N ALA A 102 7.21 -10.22 1.39
CA ALA A 102 7.28 -9.17 2.40
C ALA A 102 5.88 -8.61 2.73
N ALA A 103 5.02 -8.47 1.71
CA ALA A 103 3.63 -8.06 1.88
C ALA A 103 2.80 -9.10 2.64
N ALA A 104 3.11 -10.40 2.49
CA ALA A 104 2.42 -11.46 3.22
C ALA A 104 2.82 -11.53 4.70
N VAL A 105 4.10 -11.30 5.02
CA VAL A 105 4.64 -11.45 6.40
C VAL A 105 4.56 -10.15 7.22
N GLY A 106 4.40 -8.99 6.57
CA GLY A 106 4.37 -7.70 7.24
C GLY A 106 3.24 -7.56 8.27
N ARG A 107 3.46 -6.73 9.30
CA ARG A 107 2.44 -6.43 10.34
C ARG A 107 1.14 -5.83 9.79
N ARG A 108 1.20 -5.25 8.60
CA ARG A 108 0.06 -4.71 7.84
C ARG A 108 -0.10 -5.50 6.55
N SER A 109 -0.09 -6.83 6.65
CA SER A 109 -0.26 -7.70 5.50
C SER A 109 -1.60 -7.40 4.84
N ASP A 110 -1.54 -7.20 3.52
CA ASP A 110 -2.70 -6.88 2.71
C ASP A 110 -2.78 -7.92 1.59
N LEU A 111 -3.77 -8.80 1.68
CA LEU A 111 -3.97 -9.87 0.71
C LEU A 111 -4.15 -9.32 -0.72
N ASN A 112 -4.75 -8.13 -0.84
CA ASN A 112 -4.90 -7.48 -2.14
C ASN A 112 -3.54 -7.08 -2.71
N SER A 113 -2.66 -6.48 -1.90
CA SER A 113 -1.29 -6.19 -2.30
C SER A 113 -0.50 -7.45 -2.66
N VAL A 114 -0.63 -8.52 -1.89
CA VAL A 114 0.04 -9.80 -2.18
C VAL A 114 -0.43 -10.36 -3.53
N TYR A 115 -1.75 -10.42 -3.73
CA TYR A 115 -2.35 -10.91 -4.97
C TYR A 115 -1.93 -10.08 -6.17
N CYS A 116 -2.02 -8.75 -6.11
CA CYS A 116 -1.63 -7.89 -7.21
C CYS A 116 -0.14 -8.02 -7.53
N LEU A 117 0.74 -8.02 -6.53
CA LEU A 117 2.19 -8.20 -6.75
C LEU A 117 2.51 -9.52 -7.45
N LEU A 118 1.82 -10.61 -7.09
CA LEU A 118 1.97 -11.91 -7.75
C LEU A 118 1.36 -11.94 -9.16
N LYS A 119 0.21 -11.29 -9.34
CA LYS A 119 -0.47 -11.21 -10.63
C LYS A 119 0.38 -10.48 -11.67
N GLU A 120 1.04 -9.39 -11.27
CA GLU A 120 1.88 -8.59 -12.16
C GLU A 120 3.21 -9.28 -12.50
N ASN A 121 3.72 -10.16 -11.63
CA ASN A 121 4.92 -10.94 -11.93
C ASN A 121 4.83 -12.40 -11.41
N PRO A 122 4.11 -13.28 -12.12
CA PRO A 122 3.90 -14.66 -11.71
C PRO A 122 5.18 -15.51 -11.84
N GLU A 123 6.12 -15.11 -12.69
CA GLU A 123 7.37 -15.84 -12.92
C GLU A 123 8.26 -15.90 -11.69
N VAL A 124 8.19 -14.89 -10.81
CA VAL A 124 8.90 -14.92 -9.52
C VAL A 124 8.44 -16.09 -8.65
N ALA A 125 7.14 -16.41 -8.67
CA ALA A 125 6.61 -17.56 -7.94
C ALA A 125 6.98 -18.89 -8.62
N ARG A 126 6.96 -18.94 -9.97
CA ARG A 126 7.38 -20.13 -10.73
C ARG A 126 8.85 -20.48 -10.51
N GLY A 127 9.73 -19.47 -10.52
CA GLY A 127 11.16 -19.64 -10.26
C GLY A 127 11.47 -20.15 -8.85
N LEU A 128 10.56 -19.96 -7.89
CA LEU A 128 10.65 -20.57 -6.55
C LEU A 128 10.20 -22.03 -6.55
N ALA A 129 9.19 -22.38 -7.35
CA ALA A 129 8.70 -23.75 -7.46
C ALA A 129 9.69 -24.70 -8.17
N LEU A 130 10.50 -24.17 -9.09
CA LEU A 130 11.43 -24.94 -9.93
C LEU A 130 12.82 -25.17 -9.32
N ARG A 131 13.16 -24.56 -8.18
CA ARG A 131 14.44 -24.75 -7.49
C ARG A 131 14.38 -25.78 -6.36
N ARG A 132 13.64 -26.87 -6.55
CA ARG A 132 13.63 -28.02 -5.64
C ARG A 132 14.82 -28.93 -5.89
#